data_AF-A0A140D088-F1
#
_entry.id   AF-A0A140D088-F1
#
_cell.length_a   1.000
_cell.length_b   1.000
_cell.length_c   1.000
_cell.angle_alpha   90.00
_cell.angle_beta   90.00
_cell.angle_gamma   90.00
#
_symmetry.space_group_name_H-M   'P 1'
#
loop_
_entity.id
_entity.type
_entity.pdbx_description
1 polymer ?
#
loop_
_entity_poly.entity_id
_entity_poly.type
_entity_poly.pdbx_seq_one_letter_code
_entity_poly.pdbx_strand_id
1 'polypeptide(L)'
;MTFLLFTFTFFTVIYLLNLFIGLLNIAIEDYNKEEEFLLQKAQIIMEIELFYMFPWWKHDKEWFPDWIYYDMPVTEVRKLINAIDNDKTVFNYYLPVISTDLRNLVALVDEIKEEQKNKFIKQLINELQINQKIQFLQTRVENLQISLQDQQVCAQIIQQLEALKQQLINTQNQQTDVQDQQTNVRMRLFFLELNKLDQQIKQIDLQFKQMNLQMNLQNQQMNQQEGL
;
A
#
# COMPACT_ATOMS: atom_id res chain seq x y z
N MET A 1 -31.29 43.85 68.54
CA MET A 1 -32.31 42.79 68.39
C MET A 1 -33.01 42.86 67.04
N THR A 2 -33.57 44.00 66.64
CA THR A 2 -34.25 44.20 65.34
C THR A 2 -33.35 44.00 64.11
N PHE A 3 -32.10 44.48 64.12
CA PHE A 3 -31.17 44.27 63.00
C PHE A 3 -30.84 42.78 62.77
N LEU A 4 -30.62 42.03 63.85
CA LEU A 4 -30.31 40.60 63.79
C LEU A 4 -31.51 39.79 63.30
N LEU A 5 -32.73 40.15 63.71
CA LEU A 5 -33.96 39.54 63.18
C LEU A 5 -34.12 39.84 61.68
N PHE A 6 -33.85 41.07 61.25
CA PHE A 6 -33.95 41.45 59.84
C PHE A 6 -32.95 40.69 58.96
N THR A 7 -31.67 40.64 59.35
CA THR A 7 -30.65 39.91 58.59
C THR A 7 -30.90 38.41 58.60
N PHE A 8 -31.35 37.84 59.72
CA PHE A 8 -31.72 36.42 59.81
C PHE A 8 -32.89 36.08 58.89
N THR A 9 -33.95 36.90 58.88
CA THR A 9 -35.13 36.66 58.04
C THR A 9 -34.80 36.82 56.55
N PHE A 10 -33.99 37.83 56.20
CA PHE A 10 -33.51 38.05 54.84
C PHE A 10 -32.65 36.87 54.35
N PHE A 11 -31.70 36.43 55.16
CA PHE A 11 -30.82 35.30 54.82
C PHE A 11 -31.58 33.99 54.68
N THR A 12 -32.50 33.69 55.60
CA THR A 12 -33.29 32.45 55.54
C THR A 12 -34.19 32.43 54.31
N VAL A 13 -34.99 33.47 54.07
CA VAL A 13 -35.98 33.48 52.99
C VAL A 13 -35.33 33.59 51.61
N ILE A 14 -34.31 34.43 51.45
CA ILE A 14 -33.74 34.72 50.11
C ILE A 14 -32.59 33.78 49.78
N TYR A 15 -31.75 33.44 50.76
CA TYR A 15 -30.58 32.61 50.50
C TYR A 15 -30.88 31.14 50.77
N LEU A 16 -31.31 30.78 51.99
CA LEU A 16 -31.48 29.37 52.35
C LEU A 16 -32.68 28.71 51.66
N LEU A 17 -33.86 29.34 51.57
CA LEU A 17 -35.01 28.72 50.92
C LEU A 17 -34.79 28.55 49.41
N ASN A 18 -34.21 29.55 48.74
CA ASN A 18 -33.91 29.45 47.31
C ASN A 18 -32.81 28.42 47.03
N LEU A 19 -31.78 28.33 47.88
CA LEU A 19 -30.78 27.28 47.81
C LEU A 19 -31.40 25.90 48.05
N PHE A 20 -32.28 25.78 49.06
CA PHE A 20 -32.96 24.53 49.39
C PHE A 20 -33.85 24.06 48.24
N ILE A 21 -34.60 24.95 47.58
CA ILE A 21 -35.41 24.63 46.40
C ILE A 21 -34.50 24.13 45.26
N GLY A 22 -33.35 24.78 45.04
CA GLY A 22 -32.39 24.34 44.02
C GLY A 22 -31.80 22.96 44.31
N LEU A 23 -31.40 22.69 45.55
CA LEU A 23 -30.92 21.38 45.98
C LEU A 23 -32.01 20.30 45.91
N LEU A 24 -33.23 20.64 46.31
CA LEU A 24 -34.37 19.74 46.27
C LEU A 24 -34.72 19.37 44.83
N ASN A 25 -34.65 20.32 43.89
CA ASN A 25 -34.89 20.05 42.48
C ASN A 25 -33.92 19.01 41.91
N ILE A 26 -32.62 19.16 42.22
CA ILE A 26 -31.58 18.21 41.79
C ILE A 26 -31.84 16.83 42.41
N ALA A 27 -32.18 16.77 43.70
CA ALA A 27 -32.49 15.50 44.36
C ALA A 27 -33.76 14.84 43.76
N ILE A 28 -34.81 15.60 43.48
CA ILE A 28 -36.04 15.05 42.86
C ILE A 28 -35.74 14.49 41.47
N GLU A 29 -34.90 15.16 40.68
CA GLU A 29 -34.48 14.67 39.37
C GLU A 29 -33.77 13.32 39.46
N ASP A 30 -32.90 13.13 40.46
CA ASP A 30 -32.17 11.87 40.68
C ASP A 30 -33.05 10.72 41.21
N TYR A 31 -34.10 11.01 42.00
CA TYR A 31 -34.95 10.02 42.67
C TYR A 31 -36.25 9.69 41.91
N ASN A 32 -36.60 10.41 40.84
CA ASN A 32 -37.79 10.12 40.04
C ASN A 32 -37.57 8.93 39.09
N LYS A 33 -37.21 7.77 39.65
CA LYS A 33 -36.97 6.52 38.91
C LYS A 33 -38.17 5.60 39.06
N GLU A 34 -38.86 5.37 37.95
CA GLU A 34 -40.02 4.48 37.87
C GLU A 34 -39.68 3.05 38.33
N GLU A 35 -38.46 2.57 38.05
CA GLU A 35 -38.00 1.23 38.42
C GLU A 35 -37.97 1.01 39.94
N GLU A 36 -37.46 1.97 40.71
CA GLU A 36 -37.41 1.89 42.17
C GLU A 36 -38.82 1.96 42.77
N PHE A 37 -39.70 2.77 42.18
CA PHE A 37 -41.10 2.84 42.57
C PHE A 37 -41.84 1.51 42.34
N LEU A 38 -41.66 0.90 41.16
CA LEU A 38 -42.26 -0.39 40.84
C LEU A 38 -41.73 -1.50 41.76
N LEU A 39 -40.45 -1.47 42.10
CA LEU A 39 -39.84 -2.43 43.02
C LEU A 39 -40.44 -2.31 44.43
N GLN A 40 -40.57 -1.08 44.96
CA GLN A 40 -41.20 -0.85 46.26
C GLN A 40 -42.68 -1.28 46.25
N LYS A 41 -43.40 -0.99 45.17
CA LYS A 41 -44.79 -1.43 45.00
C LYS A 41 -44.90 -2.96 45.01
N ALA A 42 -44.00 -3.66 44.31
CA ALA A 42 -43.96 -5.11 44.30
C ALA A 42 -43.66 -5.68 45.70
N GLN A 43 -42.75 -5.05 46.44
CA GLN A 43 -42.43 -5.44 47.82
C GLN A 43 -43.67 -5.36 48.73
N ILE A 44 -44.40 -4.24 48.67
CA ILE A 44 -45.61 -4.04 49.47
C ILE A 44 -46.69 -5.08 49.10
N ILE A 45 -46.90 -5.34 47.80
CA ILE A 45 -47.88 -6.34 47.34
C ILE A 45 -47.54 -7.71 47.92
N MET A 46 -46.28 -8.12 47.88
CA MET A 46 -45.84 -9.41 48.41
C MET A 46 -45.96 -9.50 49.93
N GLU A 47 -45.67 -8.43 50.68
CA GLU A 47 -45.93 -8.39 52.13
C GLU A 47 -47.43 -8.56 52.43
N ILE A 48 -48.30 -7.94 51.64
CA ILE A 48 -49.76 -8.12 51.75
C ILE A 48 -50.14 -9.57 51.45
N GLU A 49 -49.64 -10.17 50.37
CA GLU A 49 -49.92 -11.55 50.00
C GLU A 49 -49.47 -12.55 51.05
N LEU A 50 -48.29 -12.36 51.64
CA LEU A 50 -47.74 -13.29 52.64
C LEU A 50 -48.42 -13.16 54.00
N PHE A 51 -48.64 -11.93 54.49
CA PHE A 51 -49.04 -11.69 55.89
C PHE A 51 -50.50 -11.28 56.07
N TYR A 52 -51.10 -10.60 55.10
CA TYR A 52 -52.40 -9.93 55.27
C TYR A 52 -53.52 -10.53 54.42
N MET A 53 -53.21 -11.35 53.42
CA MET A 53 -54.18 -11.96 52.54
C MET A 53 -54.71 -13.29 53.08
N PHE A 54 -56.04 -13.42 53.13
CA PHE A 54 -56.68 -14.66 53.55
C PHE A 54 -56.49 -15.80 52.52
N PRO A 55 -56.43 -17.07 52.98
CA PRO A 55 -56.21 -18.21 52.09
C PRO A 55 -57.21 -18.32 50.95
N TRP A 56 -58.49 -17.98 51.15
CA TRP A 56 -59.51 -18.10 50.08
C TRP A 56 -59.32 -17.05 48.97
N TRP A 57 -58.82 -15.85 49.28
CA TRP A 57 -58.53 -14.82 48.27
C TRP A 57 -57.41 -15.25 47.33
N LYS A 58 -56.45 -16.05 47.81
CA LYS A 58 -55.37 -16.61 46.98
C LYS A 58 -55.85 -17.64 45.95
N HIS A 59 -57.05 -18.18 46.12
CA HIS A 59 -57.63 -19.16 45.20
C HIS A 59 -58.56 -18.51 44.16
N ASP A 60 -58.80 -17.21 44.29
CA ASP A 60 -59.60 -16.48 43.32
C ASP A 60 -58.83 -16.32 42.01
N LYS A 61 -59.31 -16.97 40.95
CA LYS A 61 -58.65 -16.98 39.63
C LYS A 61 -58.75 -15.66 38.89
N GLU A 62 -59.65 -14.76 39.29
CA GLU A 62 -59.73 -13.41 38.74
C GLU A 62 -58.55 -12.56 39.24
N TRP A 63 -58.12 -12.78 40.49
CA TRP A 63 -57.01 -12.04 41.11
C TRP A 63 -55.67 -12.77 40.99
N PHE A 64 -55.68 -14.11 41.00
CA PHE A 64 -54.51 -14.99 40.89
C PHE A 64 -54.65 -15.96 39.72
N PRO A 65 -54.40 -15.50 38.49
CA PRO A 65 -54.42 -16.35 37.31
C PRO A 65 -53.29 -17.39 37.35
N ASP A 66 -53.51 -18.53 36.72
CA ASP A 66 -52.49 -19.60 36.62
C ASP A 66 -51.32 -19.22 35.71
N TRP A 67 -51.56 -18.33 34.73
CA TRP A 67 -50.57 -17.92 33.73
C TRP A 67 -50.67 -16.42 33.48
N ILE A 68 -49.53 -15.75 33.43
CA ILE A 68 -49.44 -14.35 33.02
C ILE A 68 -48.51 -14.28 31.81
N TYR A 69 -49.05 -13.81 30.68
CA TYR A 69 -48.30 -13.67 29.44
C TYR A 69 -47.70 -12.26 29.35
N TYR A 70 -46.38 -12.19 29.20
CA TYR A 70 -45.67 -10.95 28.95
C TYR A 70 -44.70 -11.14 27.80
N ASP A 71 -44.70 -10.19 26.87
CA ASP A 71 -43.71 -10.11 25.82
C ASP A 71 -42.49 -9.34 26.32
N MET A 72 -41.33 -10.01 26.31
CA MET A 72 -40.06 -9.39 26.69
C MET A 72 -38.96 -9.80 25.71
N PRO A 73 -38.14 -8.86 25.23
CA PRO A 73 -37.02 -9.20 24.35
C PRO A 73 -36.04 -10.14 25.04
N VAL A 74 -35.64 -11.20 24.33
CA VAL A 74 -34.72 -12.25 24.81
C VAL A 74 -33.40 -11.67 25.36
N THR A 75 -32.96 -10.54 24.83
CA THR A 75 -31.75 -9.83 25.30
C THR A 75 -31.90 -9.30 26.71
N GLU A 76 -33.06 -8.74 27.07
CA GLU A 76 -33.32 -8.23 28.41
C GLU A 76 -33.55 -9.36 29.40
N VAL A 77 -34.26 -10.43 28.98
CA VAL A 77 -34.37 -11.69 29.76
C VAL A 77 -32.99 -12.20 30.15
N ARG A 78 -32.07 -12.24 29.19
CA ARG A 78 -30.70 -12.69 29.42
C ARG A 78 -29.92 -11.79 30.38
N LYS A 79 -29.99 -10.47 30.19
CA LYS A 79 -29.34 -9.52 31.09
C LYS A 79 -29.85 -9.71 32.52
N LEU A 80 -31.15 -9.92 32.68
CA LEU A 80 -31.77 -10.16 33.99
C LEU A 80 -31.30 -11.47 34.61
N ILE A 81 -31.32 -12.58 33.86
CA ILE A 81 -30.81 -13.88 34.32
C ILE A 81 -29.34 -13.75 34.76
N ASN A 82 -28.51 -13.11 33.92
CA ASN A 82 -27.11 -12.89 34.23
C ASN A 82 -26.92 -11.98 35.45
N ALA A 83 -27.75 -10.95 35.62
CA ALA A 83 -27.68 -10.07 36.78
C ALA A 83 -28.02 -10.83 38.07
N ILE A 84 -29.05 -11.69 38.02
CA ILE A 84 -29.47 -12.56 39.13
C ILE A 84 -28.36 -13.56 39.48
N ASP A 85 -27.82 -14.27 38.50
CA ASP A 85 -26.82 -15.32 38.73
C ASP A 85 -25.47 -14.77 39.25
N ASN A 86 -25.21 -13.47 39.04
CA ASN A 86 -23.99 -12.80 39.49
C ASN A 86 -24.21 -11.88 40.71
N ASP A 87 -25.37 -11.94 41.37
CA ASP A 87 -25.73 -11.09 42.52
C ASP A 87 -25.60 -9.57 42.24
N LYS A 88 -25.87 -9.16 40.99
CA LYS A 88 -25.79 -7.75 40.55
C LYS A 88 -27.15 -7.06 40.49
N THR A 89 -28.20 -7.71 40.98
CA THR A 89 -29.54 -7.13 41.00
C THR A 89 -29.68 -6.09 42.10
N VAL A 90 -30.44 -5.03 41.82
CA VAL A 90 -30.82 -4.01 42.80
C VAL A 90 -31.75 -4.60 43.87
N PHE A 91 -32.49 -5.66 43.52
CA PHE A 91 -33.34 -6.42 44.42
C PHE A 91 -32.64 -7.73 44.83
N ASN A 92 -32.43 -7.92 46.13
CA ASN A 92 -31.82 -9.13 46.69
C ASN A 92 -32.76 -9.90 47.65
N TYR A 93 -33.91 -9.31 48.01
CA TYR A 93 -34.80 -9.87 49.01
C TYR A 93 -35.55 -11.12 48.50
N TYR A 94 -35.89 -11.14 47.21
CA TYR A 94 -36.65 -12.23 46.59
C TYR A 94 -36.16 -12.46 45.16
N LEU A 95 -35.43 -13.56 44.96
CA LEU A 95 -35.00 -13.98 43.63
C LEU A 95 -36.10 -14.83 43.00
N PRO A 96 -36.56 -14.49 41.78
CA PRO A 96 -37.54 -15.32 41.09
C PRO A 96 -36.95 -16.69 40.77
N VAL A 97 -37.78 -17.72 40.84
CA VAL A 97 -37.37 -19.06 40.38
C VAL A 97 -37.43 -19.08 38.86
N ILE A 98 -36.27 -19.24 38.24
CA ILE A 98 -36.13 -19.30 36.78
C ILE A 98 -35.98 -20.76 36.37
N SER A 99 -36.88 -21.24 35.50
CA SER A 99 -36.87 -22.62 35.04
C SER A 99 -35.59 -22.96 34.25
N THR A 100 -35.16 -24.22 34.33
CA THR A 100 -34.04 -24.74 33.53
C THR A 100 -34.30 -24.60 32.04
N ASP A 101 -35.55 -24.79 31.62
CA ASP A 101 -35.96 -24.71 30.22
C ASP A 101 -35.78 -23.30 29.66
N LEU A 102 -36.13 -22.26 30.43
CA LEU A 102 -35.91 -20.87 30.03
C LEU A 102 -34.41 -20.55 29.94
N ARG A 103 -33.60 -21.05 30.88
CA ARG A 103 -32.14 -20.87 30.85
C ARG A 103 -31.53 -21.49 29.60
N ASN A 104 -31.93 -22.72 29.28
CA ASN A 104 -31.48 -23.41 28.08
C ASN A 104 -31.93 -22.68 26.81
N LEU A 105 -33.18 -22.23 26.75
CA LEU A 105 -33.73 -21.48 25.61
C LEU A 105 -32.92 -20.20 25.32
N VAL A 106 -32.58 -19.45 26.37
CA VAL A 106 -31.82 -18.19 26.26
C VAL A 106 -30.36 -18.46 25.88
N ALA A 107 -29.76 -19.55 26.37
CA ALA A 107 -28.39 -19.96 26.09
C ALA A 107 -28.21 -20.45 24.64
N LEU A 108 -29.17 -21.20 24.09
CA LEU A 108 -29.13 -21.67 22.69
C LEU A 108 -29.04 -20.51 21.69
N VAL A 109 -29.69 -19.38 22.00
CA VAL A 109 -29.61 -18.17 21.17
C VAL A 109 -28.20 -17.55 21.21
N ASP A 110 -27.45 -17.70 22.30
CA ASP A 110 -26.04 -17.27 22.38
C ASP A 110 -25.13 -18.13 21.52
N GLU A 111 -25.29 -19.45 21.61
CA GLU A 111 -24.50 -20.39 20.81
C GLU A 111 -24.69 -20.11 19.31
N ILE A 112 -25.93 -19.90 18.87
CA ILE A 112 -26.24 -19.56 17.47
C ILE A 112 -25.60 -18.21 17.08
N LYS A 113 -25.65 -17.19 17.93
CA LYS A 113 -25.06 -15.87 17.64
C LYS A 113 -23.53 -15.92 17.58
N GLU A 114 -22.88 -16.58 18.53
CA GLU A 114 -21.43 -16.74 18.55
C GLU A 114 -20.95 -17.63 17.40
N GLU A 115 -21.67 -18.69 17.04
CA GLU A 115 -21.35 -19.51 15.88
C GLU A 115 -21.40 -18.69 14.57
N GLN A 116 -22.45 -17.87 14.39
CA GLN A 116 -22.58 -16.99 13.24
C GLN A 116 -21.44 -15.95 13.19
N LYS A 117 -21.13 -15.33 14.33
CA LYS A 117 -20.03 -14.37 14.45
C LYS A 117 -18.67 -15.02 14.15
N ASN A 118 -18.42 -16.21 14.68
CA ASN A 118 -17.18 -16.96 14.43
C ASN A 118 -17.05 -17.36 12.96
N LYS A 119 -18.15 -17.76 12.31
CA LYS A 119 -18.19 -18.02 10.87
C LYS A 119 -17.84 -16.77 10.06
N PHE A 120 -18.40 -15.61 10.43
CA PHE A 120 -18.11 -14.34 9.78
C PHE A 120 -16.63 -13.92 9.97
N ILE A 121 -16.10 -14.03 11.19
CA ILE A 121 -14.69 -13.76 11.49
C ILE A 121 -13.77 -14.66 10.64
N LYS A 122 -14.09 -15.95 10.53
CA LYS A 122 -13.32 -16.89 9.72
C LYS A 122 -13.32 -16.52 8.23
N GLN A 123 -14.45 -16.05 7.70
CA GLN A 123 -14.52 -15.53 6.33
C GLN A 123 -13.65 -14.28 6.17
N LEU A 124 -13.72 -13.33 7.10
CA LEU A 124 -12.94 -12.10 7.06
C LEU A 124 -11.43 -12.37 7.09
N ILE A 125 -10.98 -13.31 7.93
CA ILE A 125 -9.57 -13.73 8.01
C ILE A 125 -9.11 -14.33 6.68
N ASN A 126 -9.92 -15.19 6.06
CA ASN A 126 -9.58 -15.77 4.76
C ASN A 126 -9.46 -14.69 3.68
N GLU A 127 -10.37 -13.71 3.63
CA GLU A 127 -10.28 -12.60 2.68
C GLU A 127 -9.03 -11.75 2.89
N LEU A 128 -8.69 -11.42 4.15
CA LEU A 128 -7.46 -10.70 4.48
C LEU A 128 -6.20 -11.47 4.03
N GLN A 129 -6.16 -12.79 4.23
CA GLN A 129 -5.05 -13.62 3.77
C GLN A 129 -4.93 -13.66 2.24
N ILE A 130 -6.05 -13.69 1.52
CA ILE A 130 -6.06 -13.62 0.05
C ILE A 130 -5.52 -12.26 -0.41
N ASN A 131 -5.98 -11.16 0.19
CA ASN A 131 -5.54 -9.81 -0.17
C ASN A 131 -4.05 -9.60 0.06
N GLN A 132 -3.49 -10.11 1.17
CA GLN A 132 -2.05 -10.09 1.43
C GLN A 132 -1.26 -10.86 0.36
N LYS A 133 -1.74 -12.05 -0.04
CA LYS A 133 -1.12 -12.83 -1.12
C LYS A 133 -1.18 -12.10 -2.46
N ILE A 134 -2.30 -11.47 -2.78
CA ILE A 134 -2.46 -10.67 -4.00
C ILE A 134 -1.46 -9.52 -4.00
N GLN A 135 -1.34 -8.78 -2.91
CA GLN A 135 -0.37 -7.68 -2.79
C GLN A 135 1.07 -8.17 -2.98
N PHE A 136 1.44 -9.29 -2.35
CA PHE A 136 2.76 -9.88 -2.54
C PHE A 136 3.01 -10.28 -4.00
N LEU A 137 2.03 -10.87 -4.68
CA LEU A 137 2.13 -11.20 -6.10
C LEU A 137 2.24 -9.94 -6.96
N GLN A 138 1.49 -8.88 -6.66
CA GLN A 138 1.60 -7.59 -7.37
C GLN A 138 3.02 -7.03 -7.28
N THR A 139 3.62 -6.98 -6.07
CA THR A 139 5.01 -6.52 -5.89
C THR A 139 6.00 -7.40 -6.67
N ARG A 140 5.80 -8.72 -6.70
CA ARG A 140 6.66 -9.61 -7.50
C ARG A 140 6.52 -9.36 -8.99
N VAL A 141 5.31 -9.13 -9.48
CA VAL A 141 5.06 -8.81 -10.89
C VAL A 141 5.73 -7.49 -11.28
N GLU A 142 5.61 -6.45 -10.45
CA GLU A 142 6.29 -5.16 -10.67
C GLU A 142 7.81 -5.33 -10.74
N ASN A 143 8.40 -6.05 -9.79
CA ASN A 143 9.85 -6.31 -9.78
C ASN A 143 10.32 -7.08 -11.02
N LEU A 144 9.55 -8.08 -11.47
CA LEU A 144 9.86 -8.82 -12.69
C LEU A 144 9.76 -7.93 -13.93
N GLN A 145 8.77 -7.04 -13.99
CA GLN A 145 8.63 -6.06 -15.06
C GLN A 145 9.84 -5.12 -15.15
N ILE A 146 10.31 -4.60 -14.01
CA ILE A 146 11.51 -3.75 -13.96
C ILE A 146 12.73 -4.51 -14.51
N SER A 147 12.94 -5.76 -14.07
CA SER A 147 14.08 -6.56 -14.53
C SER A 147 14.06 -6.86 -16.04
N LEU A 148 12.87 -7.08 -16.61
CA LEU A 148 12.70 -7.28 -18.05
C LEU A 148 12.97 -5.99 -18.83
N GLN A 149 12.56 -4.83 -18.29
CA GLN A 149 12.83 -3.52 -18.88
C GLN A 149 14.34 -3.26 -18.96
N ASP A 150 15.08 -3.50 -17.87
CA ASP A 150 16.54 -3.34 -17.83
C ASP A 150 17.25 -4.26 -18.82
N GLN A 151 16.79 -5.51 -18.93
CA GLN A 151 17.36 -6.47 -19.89
C GLN A 151 17.10 -6.06 -21.34
N GLN A 152 15.93 -5.52 -21.65
CA GLN A 152 15.62 -5.00 -22.99
C GLN A 152 16.47 -3.76 -23.34
N VAL A 153 16.66 -2.84 -22.38
CA VAL A 153 17.52 -1.66 -22.56
C VAL A 153 18.96 -2.08 -22.82
N CYS A 154 19.50 -3.04 -22.06
CA CYS A 154 20.83 -3.60 -22.31
C CYS A 154 20.95 -4.24 -23.70
N ALA A 155 19.94 -4.99 -24.16
CA ALA A 155 19.94 -5.58 -25.49
C ALA A 155 19.94 -4.53 -26.62
N GLN A 156 19.18 -3.44 -26.44
CA GLN A 156 19.19 -2.30 -27.38
C GLN A 156 20.54 -1.60 -27.42
N ILE A 157 21.16 -1.36 -26.25
CA ILE A 157 22.50 -0.77 -26.16
C ILE A 157 23.54 -1.64 -26.87
N ILE A 158 23.48 -2.97 -26.68
CA ILE A 158 24.38 -3.92 -27.34
C ILE A 158 24.20 -3.85 -28.87
N GLN A 159 22.96 -3.84 -29.37
CA GLN A 159 22.71 -3.71 -30.82
C GLN A 159 23.22 -2.38 -31.38
N GLN A 160 23.02 -1.27 -30.67
CA GLN A 160 23.55 0.03 -31.09
C GLN A 160 25.08 0.03 -31.11
N LEU A 161 25.73 -0.57 -30.11
CA LEU A 161 27.19 -0.68 -30.03
C LEU A 161 27.75 -1.53 -31.18
N GLU A 162 27.08 -2.62 -31.54
CA GLU A 162 27.43 -3.50 -32.67
C GLU A 162 27.34 -2.74 -34.00
N ALA A 163 26.26 -1.96 -34.20
CA ALA A 163 26.08 -1.13 -35.38
C ALA A 163 27.18 -0.04 -35.50
N LEU A 164 27.51 0.61 -34.39
CA LEU A 164 28.58 1.62 -34.31
C LEU A 164 29.95 1.01 -34.64
N LYS A 165 30.22 -0.20 -34.12
CA LYS A 165 31.44 -0.95 -34.42
C LYS A 165 31.57 -1.27 -35.91
N GLN A 166 30.49 -1.69 -36.57
CA GLN A 166 30.49 -1.96 -38.01
C GLN A 166 30.73 -0.68 -38.84
N GLN A 167 30.15 0.45 -38.43
CA GLN A 167 30.41 1.74 -39.08
C GLN A 167 31.89 2.16 -38.95
N LEU A 168 32.49 1.98 -37.76
CA LEU A 168 33.91 2.24 -37.54
C LEU A 168 34.81 1.38 -38.45
N ILE A 169 34.54 0.08 -38.54
CA ILE A 169 35.28 -0.86 -39.40
C ILE A 169 35.19 -0.44 -40.87
N ASN A 170 33.98 -0.11 -41.34
CA ASN A 170 33.78 0.33 -42.72
C ASN A 170 34.53 1.64 -43.03
N THR A 171 34.57 2.56 -42.06
CA THR A 171 35.26 3.84 -42.20
C THR A 171 36.80 3.65 -42.22
N GLN A 172 37.33 2.76 -41.38
CA GLN A 172 38.74 2.38 -41.39
C GLN A 172 39.13 1.68 -42.70
N ASN A 173 38.32 0.74 -43.18
CA ASN A 173 38.56 0.04 -44.43
C ASN A 173 38.57 1.02 -45.62
N GLN A 174 37.64 1.99 -45.66
CA GLN A 174 37.64 3.06 -46.66
C GLN A 174 38.89 3.95 -46.58
N GLN A 175 39.34 4.32 -45.38
CA GLN A 175 40.58 5.09 -45.22
C GLN A 175 41.81 4.32 -45.71
N THR A 176 41.87 3.01 -45.45
CA THR A 176 42.99 2.15 -45.86
C THR A 176 43.05 2.00 -47.37
N ASP A 177 41.89 1.80 -48.02
CA ASP A 177 41.78 1.68 -49.48
C ASP A 177 42.13 3.01 -50.20
N VAL A 178 41.72 4.16 -49.63
CA VAL A 178 42.11 5.49 -50.16
C VAL A 178 43.63 5.71 -50.04
N GLN A 179 44.26 5.28 -48.94
CA GLN A 179 45.69 5.42 -48.72
C GLN A 179 46.51 4.50 -49.64
N ASP A 180 46.05 3.27 -49.86
CA ASP A 180 46.67 2.32 -50.78
C ASP A 180 46.57 2.79 -52.24
N GLN A 181 45.43 3.35 -52.64
CA GLN A 181 45.27 3.94 -53.97
C GLN A 181 46.19 5.15 -54.17
N GLN A 182 46.30 6.06 -53.19
CA GLN A 182 47.21 7.21 -53.26
C GLN A 182 48.68 6.78 -53.38
N THR A 183 49.08 5.76 -52.63
CA THR A 183 50.44 5.20 -52.65
C THR A 183 50.75 4.55 -54.01
N ASN A 184 49.78 3.84 -54.60
CA ASN A 184 49.91 3.21 -55.91
C ASN A 184 50.05 4.24 -57.05
N VAL A 185 49.26 5.32 -57.02
CA VAL A 185 49.40 6.42 -57.99
C VAL A 185 50.76 7.10 -57.88
N ARG A 186 51.25 7.33 -56.65
CA ARG A 186 52.57 7.93 -56.40
C ARG A 186 53.71 7.05 -56.91
N MET A 187 53.60 5.72 -56.72
CA MET A 187 54.59 4.76 -57.22
C MET A 187 54.60 4.72 -58.77
N ARG A 188 53.44 4.77 -59.43
CA ARG A 188 53.36 4.84 -60.90
C ARG A 188 54.00 6.10 -61.46
N LEU A 189 53.75 7.26 -60.85
CA LEU A 189 54.39 8.52 -61.23
C LEU A 189 55.91 8.43 -61.15
N PHE A 190 56.43 7.87 -60.05
CA PHE A 190 57.86 7.69 -59.84
C PHE A 190 58.50 6.76 -60.88
N PHE A 191 57.85 5.64 -61.23
CA PHE A 191 58.31 4.76 -62.31
C PHE A 191 58.31 5.46 -63.67
N LEU A 192 57.33 6.32 -63.95
CA LEU A 192 57.28 7.08 -65.19
C LEU A 192 58.44 8.09 -65.30
N GLU A 193 58.80 8.72 -64.18
CA GLU A 193 59.96 9.62 -64.09
C GLU A 193 61.29 8.88 -64.30
N LEU A 194 61.47 7.71 -63.66
CA LEU A 194 62.66 6.88 -63.87
C LEU A 194 62.82 6.45 -65.33
N ASN A 195 61.71 6.11 -65.99
CA ASN A 195 61.73 5.67 -67.39
C ASN A 195 62.07 6.81 -68.35
N LYS A 196 61.59 8.03 -68.06
CA LYS A 196 62.00 9.25 -68.79
C LYS A 196 63.50 9.50 -68.63
N LEU A 197 64.04 9.33 -67.42
CA LEU A 197 65.46 9.50 -67.15
C LEU A 197 66.32 8.48 -67.93
N ASP A 198 65.90 7.21 -67.97
CA ASP A 198 66.58 6.16 -68.74
C ASP A 198 66.60 6.46 -70.24
N GLN A 199 65.50 6.98 -70.79
CA GLN A 199 65.46 7.43 -72.18
C GLN A 199 66.41 8.61 -72.44
N GLN A 200 66.51 9.56 -71.51
CA GLN A 200 67.45 10.67 -71.62
C GLN A 200 68.90 10.19 -71.60
N ILE A 201 69.24 9.24 -70.72
CA ILE A 201 70.58 8.64 -70.65
C ILE A 201 70.92 7.93 -71.97
N LYS A 202 69.98 7.17 -72.54
CA LYS A 202 70.15 6.52 -73.86
C LYS A 202 70.36 7.53 -74.98
N GLN A 203 69.65 8.66 -74.96
CA GLN A 203 69.88 9.73 -75.94
C GLN A 203 71.26 10.38 -75.77
N ILE A 204 71.69 10.62 -74.54
CA ILE A 204 73.03 11.17 -74.25
C ILE A 204 74.11 10.19 -74.73
N ASP A 205 73.97 8.90 -74.49
CA ASP A 205 74.92 7.88 -74.97
C ASP A 205 74.97 7.83 -76.50
N LEU A 206 73.82 7.97 -77.17
CA LEU A 206 73.75 8.06 -78.64
C LEU A 206 74.43 9.33 -79.16
N GLN A 207 74.22 10.47 -78.49
CA GLN A 207 74.90 11.73 -78.82
C GLN A 207 76.40 11.64 -78.61
N PHE A 208 76.87 11.00 -77.54
CA PHE A 208 78.30 10.75 -77.31
C PHE A 208 78.89 9.88 -78.42
N LYS A 209 78.21 8.80 -78.84
CA LYS A 209 78.65 7.97 -79.97
C LYS A 209 78.73 8.76 -81.28
N GLN A 210 77.75 9.60 -81.57
CA GLN A 210 77.75 10.46 -82.77
C GLN A 210 78.87 11.50 -82.73
N MET A 211 79.09 12.13 -81.58
CA MET A 211 80.18 13.09 -81.38
C MET A 211 81.55 12.43 -81.55
N ASN A 212 81.72 11.21 -81.02
CA ASN A 212 82.97 10.47 -81.16
C ASN A 212 83.24 10.05 -82.62
N LEU A 213 82.18 9.69 -83.37
CA LEU A 213 82.26 9.45 -84.81
C LEU A 213 82.62 10.72 -85.60
N GLN A 214 82.04 11.87 -85.25
CA GLN A 214 82.36 13.16 -85.87
C GLN A 214 83.81 13.60 -85.58
N MET A 215 84.29 13.41 -84.35
CA MET A 215 85.69 13.66 -83.97
C MET A 215 86.67 12.78 -84.76
N ASN A 216 86.35 11.50 -84.96
CA ASN A 216 87.18 10.61 -85.77
C ASN A 216 87.19 11.01 -87.26
N LEU A 217 86.05 11.46 -87.80
CA LEU A 217 85.96 11.98 -89.17
C LEU A 217 86.75 13.29 -89.35
N GLN A 218 86.70 14.21 -88.37
CA GLN A 218 87.50 15.43 -88.38
C GLN A 218 89.01 15.15 -88.26
N ASN A 219 89.43 14.20 -87.42
CA ASN A 219 90.83 13.80 -87.30
C ASN A 219 91.35 13.14 -88.59
N GLN A 220 90.51 12.42 -89.34
CA GLN A 220 90.87 11.88 -90.66
C GLN A 220 90.96 12.95 -91.75
N GLN A 221 90.18 14.04 -91.66
CA GLN A 221 90.23 15.15 -92.61
C GLN A 221 91.40 16.11 -92.33
N MET A 222 91.80 16.28 -91.05
CA MET A 222 92.97 17.09 -90.67
C MET A 222 94.30 16.41 -91.07
N ASN A 223 94.39 15.07 -91.01
CA ASN A 223 95.59 14.33 -91.39
C ASN A 223 95.81 14.18 -92.91
N GLN A 224 94.93 14.73 -93.75
CA GLN A 224 95.11 14.78 -95.21
C GLN A 224 95.51 16.18 -95.74
N GLN A 225 95.66 17.19 -94.87
CA GLN A 225 96.14 18.53 -95.27
C GLN A 225 97.61 18.81 -94.91
N GLU A 226 98.36 17.84 -94.37
CA GLU A 226 99.82 17.95 -94.13
C GLU A 226 100.65 17.07 -95.07
N GLY A 227 100.25 16.95 -96.34
CA GLY A 227 100.95 16.09 -97.30
C GLY A 227 100.76 16.47 -98.77
N LEU A 228 100.86 17.76 -99.11
CA LEU A 228 101.40 18.36 -100.35
C LEU A 228 100.99 19.84 -100.48
#